data_AF-A0A5E3WC81-F1
#
_entry.id   AF-A0A5E3WC81-F1
#
_cell.length_a   1.000
_cell.length_b   1.000
_cell.length_c   1.000
_cell.angle_alpha   90.00
_cell.angle_beta   90.00
_cell.angle_gamma   90.00
#
_symmetry.space_group_name_H-M   'P 1'
#
loop_
_entity.id
_entity.type
_entity.pdbx_description
1 polymer ?
#
loop_
_entity_poly.entity_id
_entity_poly.type
_entity_poly.pdbx_seq_one_letter_code
_entity_poly.pdbx_strand_id
1 'polypeptide(L)'
;MMSGDAQYPLEDFWWSMERRAADICTYFVPFNKAALIVRGLNSELSLTRAGVGHIRLKSGRMPPESEFMWKLQNTLHNNNKSEWEQLPRLALLVLTGNYGPERRDVTGFPRWWLDHPRLLPFGYRAQPFDLPSWVITNAVKMITSSVVEHRADVKAFAADVKSVAEGLGRLQLSTLERGRAIDVGHEDSEEVFLLLHNARQEAATSVQRQHEDAEGRGHAAVPFLAEVPEYSRS
;
A
#
# COMPACT_ATOMS: atom_id res chain seq x y z
N MET A 1 -21.27 -4.70 -28.46
CA MET A 1 -20.86 -3.43 -27.81
C MET A 1 -19.87 -3.79 -26.73
N MET A 2 -18.57 -3.65 -27.01
CA MET A 2 -17.57 -3.78 -25.95
C MET A 2 -17.70 -2.52 -25.09
N SER A 3 -18.05 -2.68 -23.82
CA SER A 3 -17.79 -1.66 -22.83
C SER A 3 -16.30 -1.33 -22.96
N GLY A 4 -15.98 -0.13 -23.43
CA GLY A 4 -14.60 0.34 -23.38
C GLY A 4 -14.24 0.39 -21.91
N ASP A 5 -13.51 -0.62 -21.43
CA ASP A 5 -13.03 -0.66 -20.05
C ASP A 5 -12.23 0.62 -19.85
N ALA A 6 -12.85 1.54 -19.12
CA ALA A 6 -12.31 2.86 -18.95
C ALA A 6 -11.04 2.71 -18.10
N GLN A 7 -9.91 3.00 -18.72
CA GLN A 7 -8.57 2.93 -18.16
C GLN A 7 -8.52 3.48 -16.72
N TYR A 8 -7.78 2.81 -15.83
CA TYR A 8 -7.65 3.26 -14.45
C TYR A 8 -6.92 4.63 -14.41
N PRO A 9 -7.47 5.67 -13.74
CA PRO A 9 -6.95 7.04 -13.83
C PRO A 9 -5.47 7.22 -13.42
N LEU A 10 -4.93 6.33 -12.59
CA LEU A 10 -3.55 6.34 -12.14
C LEU A 10 -2.79 5.08 -12.59
N GLU A 11 -3.15 4.50 -13.73
CA GLU A 11 -2.55 3.25 -14.20
C GLU A 11 -1.04 3.38 -14.39
N ASP A 12 -0.57 4.41 -15.10
CA ASP A 12 0.86 4.63 -15.34
C ASP A 12 1.63 4.84 -14.03
N PHE A 13 1.02 5.55 -13.08
CA PHE A 13 1.59 5.73 -11.76
C PHE A 13 1.67 4.41 -11.00
N TRP A 14 0.60 3.61 -10.98
CA TRP A 14 0.58 2.29 -10.35
C TRP A 14 1.69 1.38 -10.89
N TRP A 15 1.80 1.29 -12.22
CA TRP A 15 2.84 0.48 -12.86
C TRP A 15 4.25 1.01 -12.66
N SER A 16 4.42 2.33 -12.56
CA SER A 16 5.72 2.90 -12.19
C SER A 16 6.11 2.53 -10.77
N MET A 17 5.18 2.58 -9.81
CA MET A 17 5.45 2.21 -8.42
C MET A 17 5.74 0.71 -8.28
N GLU A 18 5.03 -0.14 -9.03
CA GLU A 18 5.33 -1.58 -9.13
C GLU A 18 6.77 -1.81 -9.62
N ARG A 19 7.14 -1.15 -10.73
CA ARG A 19 8.49 -1.25 -11.29
C ARG A 19 9.56 -0.86 -10.28
N ARG A 20 9.40 0.31 -9.63
CA ARG A 20 10.36 0.83 -8.65
C ARG A 20 10.51 -0.12 -7.46
N ALA A 21 9.40 -0.64 -6.95
CA ALA A 21 9.44 -1.62 -5.87
C ALA A 21 10.17 -2.90 -6.29
N ALA A 22 9.95 -3.39 -7.51
CA ALA A 22 10.64 -4.56 -8.04
C ALA A 22 12.16 -4.32 -8.20
N ASP A 23 12.55 -3.15 -8.74
CA ASP A 23 13.96 -2.75 -8.84
C ASP A 23 14.62 -2.70 -7.44
N ILE A 24 13.94 -2.15 -6.42
CA ILE A 24 14.46 -2.11 -5.04
C ILE A 24 14.62 -3.51 -4.45
N CYS A 25 13.62 -4.39 -4.60
CA CYS A 25 13.65 -5.75 -4.08
C CYS A 25 14.76 -6.61 -4.70
N THR A 26 15.15 -6.33 -5.94
CA THR A 26 16.19 -7.07 -6.67
C THR A 26 17.59 -6.46 -6.52
N TYR A 27 17.69 -5.17 -6.23
CA TYR A 27 18.97 -4.47 -6.11
C TYR A 27 19.77 -4.87 -4.85
N PHE A 28 19.08 -5.09 -3.72
CA PHE A 28 19.74 -5.42 -2.45
C PHE A 28 19.75 -6.91 -2.14
N VAL A 29 20.91 -7.42 -1.72
CA VAL A 29 21.09 -8.83 -1.35
C VAL A 29 21.74 -8.95 0.05
N PRO A 30 21.05 -9.48 1.07
CA PRO A 30 19.62 -9.80 1.12
C PRO A 30 18.75 -8.56 1.41
N PHE A 31 17.64 -8.41 0.69
CA PHE A 31 16.70 -7.29 0.82
C PHE A 31 16.10 -7.15 2.22
N ASN A 32 15.74 -8.27 2.88
CA ASN A 32 15.06 -8.28 4.18
C ASN A 32 15.92 -7.82 5.37
N LYS A 33 17.25 -7.71 5.22
CA LYS A 33 18.14 -7.21 6.30
C LYS A 33 18.32 -5.70 6.27
N ALA A 34 17.77 -5.03 5.26
CA ALA A 34 17.99 -3.63 4.98
C ALA A 34 16.89 -2.75 5.57
N ALA A 35 16.80 -2.63 6.90
CA ALA A 35 15.71 -1.89 7.57
C ALA A 35 15.53 -0.44 7.05
N LEU A 36 16.62 0.25 6.70
CA LEU A 36 16.55 1.61 6.11
C LEU A 36 15.93 1.61 4.70
N ILE A 37 16.19 0.58 3.91
CA ILE A 37 15.66 0.41 2.56
C ILE A 37 14.17 0.08 2.64
N VAL A 38 13.79 -0.82 3.54
CA VAL A 38 12.38 -1.15 3.80
C VAL A 38 11.60 0.11 4.20
N ARG A 39 12.18 0.98 5.03
CA ARG A 39 11.56 2.28 5.38
C ARG A 39 11.42 3.21 4.18
N GLY A 40 12.44 3.33 3.34
CA GLY A 40 12.37 4.13 2.11
C GLY A 40 11.31 3.62 1.13
N LEU A 41 11.26 2.30 0.92
CA LEU A 41 10.22 1.65 0.12
C LEU A 41 8.81 1.90 0.70
N ASN A 42 8.66 1.81 2.03
CA ASN A 42 7.36 2.08 2.66
C ASN A 42 6.94 3.55 2.54
N SER A 43 7.88 4.50 2.49
CA SER A 43 7.57 5.92 2.21
C SER A 43 6.99 6.08 0.79
N GLU A 44 7.59 5.43 -0.21
CA GLU A 44 7.06 5.39 -1.58
C GLU A 44 5.68 4.73 -1.65
N LEU A 45 5.52 3.55 -1.03
CA LEU A 45 4.24 2.83 -1.02
C LEU A 45 3.13 3.58 -0.26
N SER A 46 3.48 4.38 0.75
CA SER A 46 2.50 5.21 1.45
C SER A 46 1.87 6.24 0.52
N LEU A 47 2.67 6.86 -0.37
CA LEU A 47 2.14 7.73 -1.41
C LEU A 47 1.30 6.95 -2.41
N THR A 48 1.75 5.76 -2.82
CA THR A 48 0.99 4.89 -3.73
C THR A 48 -0.40 4.57 -3.17
N ARG A 49 -0.46 4.13 -1.90
CA ARG A 49 -1.72 3.84 -1.20
C ARG A 49 -2.62 5.07 -1.09
N ALA A 50 -2.05 6.24 -0.79
CA ALA A 50 -2.82 7.48 -0.74
C ALA A 50 -3.42 7.85 -2.11
N GLY A 51 -2.64 7.75 -3.19
CA GLY A 51 -3.11 8.02 -4.55
C GLY A 51 -4.21 7.03 -4.98
N VAL A 52 -3.96 5.74 -4.79
CA VAL A 52 -4.93 4.68 -5.11
C VAL A 52 -6.21 4.82 -4.28
N GLY A 53 -6.07 5.05 -2.97
CA GLY A 53 -7.18 5.25 -2.05
C GLY A 53 -8.03 6.46 -2.43
N HIS A 54 -7.41 7.57 -2.82
CA HIS A 54 -8.13 8.75 -3.30
C HIS A 54 -8.97 8.46 -4.55
N ILE A 55 -8.41 7.77 -5.55
CA ILE A 55 -9.16 7.39 -6.75
C ILE A 55 -10.26 6.38 -6.43
N ARG A 56 -10.00 5.40 -5.57
CA ARG A 56 -10.99 4.42 -5.12
C ARG A 56 -12.18 5.13 -4.46
N LEU A 57 -11.93 6.06 -3.54
CA LEU A 57 -12.99 6.83 -2.87
C LEU A 57 -13.77 7.73 -3.84
N LYS A 58 -13.09 8.31 -4.84
CA LYS A 58 -13.73 9.24 -5.79
C LYS A 58 -14.50 8.54 -6.90
N SER A 59 -14.04 7.38 -7.36
CA SER A 59 -14.55 6.73 -8.58
C SER A 59 -15.08 5.31 -8.36
N GLY A 60 -14.86 4.72 -7.19
CA GLY A 60 -15.15 3.31 -6.90
C GLY A 60 -14.22 2.31 -7.60
N ARG A 61 -13.23 2.78 -8.39
CA ARG A 61 -12.35 1.91 -9.17
C ARG A 61 -11.14 1.44 -8.38
N MET A 62 -10.82 0.17 -8.51
CA MET A 62 -9.61 -0.45 -7.99
C MET A 62 -8.44 -0.31 -8.98
N PRO A 63 -7.18 -0.29 -8.50
CA PRO A 63 -6.04 -0.36 -9.40
C PRO A 63 -6.03 -1.72 -10.13
N PRO A 64 -5.33 -1.83 -11.27
CA PRO A 64 -5.12 -3.10 -11.92
C PRO A 64 -4.47 -4.13 -10.99
N GLU A 65 -4.83 -5.41 -11.15
CA GLU A 65 -4.32 -6.49 -10.33
C GLU A 65 -2.80 -6.65 -10.47
N SER A 66 -2.13 -6.86 -9.33
CA SER A 66 -0.69 -7.13 -9.28
C SER A 66 -0.39 -8.05 -8.09
N GLU A 67 -0.06 -9.30 -8.40
CA GLU A 67 0.35 -10.30 -7.41
C GLU A 67 1.55 -9.81 -6.60
N PHE A 68 2.53 -9.19 -7.28
CA PHE A 68 3.73 -8.67 -6.64
C PHE A 68 3.41 -7.53 -5.66
N MET A 69 2.62 -6.53 -6.08
CA MET A 69 2.25 -5.41 -5.20
C MET A 69 1.42 -5.87 -4.01
N TRP A 70 0.51 -6.83 -4.21
CA TRP A 70 -0.27 -7.42 -3.12
C TRP A 70 0.64 -8.14 -2.12
N LYS A 71 1.52 -9.04 -2.60
CA LYS A 71 2.49 -9.74 -1.76
C LYS A 71 3.41 -8.78 -1.01
N LEU A 72 3.97 -7.79 -1.70
CA LEU A 72 4.84 -6.79 -1.10
C LEU A 72 4.16 -6.05 0.06
N GLN A 73 2.93 -5.59 -0.15
CA GLN A 73 2.19 -4.86 0.88
C GLN A 73 1.87 -5.75 2.08
N ASN A 74 1.44 -6.99 1.84
CA ASN A 74 1.17 -7.96 2.91
C ASN A 74 2.43 -8.30 3.71
N THR A 75 3.56 -8.51 3.03
CA THR A 75 4.83 -8.81 3.69
C THR A 75 5.31 -7.65 4.57
N LEU A 76 5.11 -6.41 4.12
CA LEU A 76 5.42 -5.22 4.91
C LEU A 76 4.49 -5.05 6.12
N HIS A 77 3.21 -5.42 5.97
CA HIS A 77 2.22 -5.29 7.04
C HIS A 77 2.37 -6.39 8.10
N ASN A 78 2.42 -7.65 7.67
CA ASN A 78 2.47 -8.83 8.55
C ASN A 78 3.87 -9.13 9.09
N ASN A 79 4.91 -8.51 8.53
CA ASN A 79 6.32 -8.77 8.87
C ASN A 79 6.71 -10.27 8.81
N ASN A 80 6.09 -11.02 7.90
CA ASN A 80 6.26 -12.47 7.79
C ASN A 80 7.55 -12.84 7.07
N LYS A 81 8.52 -13.44 7.78
CA LYS A 81 9.86 -13.78 7.27
C LYS A 81 9.84 -14.65 6.01
N SER A 82 8.93 -15.60 5.89
CA SER A 82 8.90 -16.51 4.74
C SER A 82 8.46 -15.79 3.44
N GLU A 83 7.64 -14.76 3.56
CA GLU A 83 7.20 -13.98 2.39
C GLU A 83 8.30 -13.04 1.89
N TRP A 84 9.13 -12.51 2.79
CA TRP A 84 10.28 -11.68 2.44
C TRP A 84 11.25 -12.38 1.48
N GLU A 85 11.40 -13.71 1.59
CA GLU A 85 12.28 -14.52 0.74
C GLU A 85 11.72 -14.70 -0.68
N GLN A 86 10.40 -14.56 -0.86
CA GLN A 86 9.73 -14.73 -2.16
C GLN A 86 9.72 -13.45 -2.99
N LEU A 87 9.79 -12.27 -2.35
CA LEU A 87 9.71 -10.97 -3.02
C LEU A 87 10.73 -10.78 -4.15
N PRO A 88 12.02 -11.12 -4.01
CA PRO A 88 12.99 -10.95 -5.10
C PRO A 88 12.63 -11.77 -6.34
N ARG A 89 12.07 -12.97 -6.16
CA ARG A 89 11.64 -13.82 -7.28
C ARG A 89 10.45 -13.20 -8.01
N LEU A 90 9.43 -12.74 -7.28
CA LEU A 90 8.27 -12.08 -7.87
C LEU A 90 8.65 -10.77 -8.56
N ALA A 91 9.55 -9.99 -7.95
CA ALA A 91 10.08 -8.78 -8.53
C ALA A 91 10.78 -9.05 -9.88
N LEU A 92 11.59 -10.11 -9.98
CA LEU A 92 12.20 -10.49 -11.26
C LEU A 92 11.17 -10.75 -12.36
N LEU A 93 10.05 -11.39 -12.05
CA LEU A 93 8.98 -11.66 -13.03
C LEU A 93 8.33 -10.37 -13.56
N VAL A 94 8.18 -9.35 -12.70
CA VAL A 94 7.73 -8.01 -13.11
C VAL A 94 8.73 -7.38 -14.08
N LEU A 95 10.03 -7.48 -13.77
CA LEU A 95 11.10 -6.86 -14.56
C LEU A 95 11.34 -7.56 -15.90
N THR A 96 11.08 -8.87 -16.00
CA THR A 96 11.28 -9.63 -17.25
C THR A 96 10.07 -9.62 -18.17
N GLY A 97 8.97 -8.96 -17.79
CA GLY A 97 7.76 -8.91 -18.62
C GLY A 97 7.00 -10.25 -18.70
N ASN A 98 7.21 -11.16 -17.74
CA ASN A 98 6.49 -12.45 -17.73
C ASN A 98 4.99 -12.28 -17.50
N TYR A 99 4.56 -11.16 -16.93
CA TYR A 99 3.16 -10.81 -16.66
C TYR A 99 2.59 -9.75 -17.62
N GLY A 100 3.31 -9.42 -18.70
CA GLY A 100 2.90 -8.39 -19.65
C GLY A 100 4.05 -7.52 -20.13
N PRO A 101 3.79 -6.39 -20.82
CA PRO A 101 4.85 -5.50 -21.26
C PRO A 101 5.67 -5.00 -20.07
N GLU A 102 6.99 -4.93 -20.26
CA GLU A 102 7.92 -4.47 -19.23
C GLU A 102 7.50 -3.10 -18.70
N ARG A 103 7.25 -3.01 -17.39
CA ARG A 103 6.83 -1.77 -16.74
C ARG A 103 7.95 -0.74 -16.78
N ARG A 104 7.60 0.50 -17.13
CA ARG A 104 8.52 1.65 -17.16
C ARG A 104 8.16 2.61 -16.02
N ASP A 105 9.18 3.09 -15.33
CA ASP A 105 9.02 4.16 -14.34
C ASP A 105 8.88 5.51 -15.04
N VAL A 106 7.69 6.12 -14.95
CA VAL A 106 7.38 7.46 -15.46
C VAL A 106 7.15 8.49 -14.36
N THR A 107 7.40 8.14 -13.09
CA THR A 107 7.10 9.03 -11.95
C THR A 107 8.01 10.26 -11.87
N GLY A 108 9.23 10.17 -12.40
CA GLY A 108 10.28 11.17 -12.17
C GLY A 108 10.83 11.19 -10.74
N PHE A 109 10.45 10.22 -9.89
CA PHE A 109 10.96 10.09 -8.53
C PHE A 109 12.44 9.66 -8.53
N PRO A 110 13.23 10.08 -7.54
CA PRO A 110 14.65 9.81 -7.52
C PRO A 110 14.87 8.32 -7.31
N ARG A 111 15.80 7.69 -8.02
CA ARG A 111 16.18 6.30 -7.77
C ARG A 111 17.14 6.21 -6.58
N TRP A 112 16.70 6.70 -5.43
CA TRP A 112 17.50 6.89 -4.20
C TRP A 112 18.21 5.62 -3.73
N TRP A 113 17.67 4.44 -4.04
CA TRP A 113 18.32 3.17 -3.67
C TRP A 113 19.66 2.96 -4.38
N LEU A 114 19.88 3.59 -5.54
CA LEU A 114 21.14 3.53 -6.27
C LEU A 114 22.26 4.31 -5.58
N ASP A 115 21.93 5.20 -4.64
CA ASP A 115 22.90 5.93 -3.82
C ASP A 115 23.49 5.04 -2.70
N HIS A 116 22.95 3.83 -2.53
CA HIS A 116 23.39 2.86 -1.53
C HIS A 116 24.12 1.66 -2.17
N PRO A 117 25.08 1.05 -1.47
CA PRO A 117 25.75 -0.15 -1.97
C PRO A 117 24.77 -1.33 -2.02
N ARG A 118 24.85 -2.16 -3.07
CA ARG A 118 24.02 -3.37 -3.24
C ARG A 118 24.12 -4.34 -2.06
N LEU A 119 25.34 -4.50 -1.54
CA LEU A 119 25.63 -5.29 -0.35
C LEU A 119 25.87 -4.31 0.80
N LEU A 120 24.91 -4.22 1.73
CA LEU A 120 25.04 -3.34 2.89
C LEU A 120 26.05 -3.95 3.88
N PRO A 121 27.19 -3.29 4.15
CA PRO A 121 28.17 -3.82 5.10
C PRO A 121 27.60 -3.82 6.52
N PHE A 122 28.16 -4.67 7.39
CA PHE A 122 27.82 -4.65 8.80
C PHE A 122 28.04 -3.25 9.40
N GLY A 123 27.03 -2.73 10.10
CA GLY A 123 27.09 -1.38 10.68
C GLY A 123 26.84 -0.23 9.70
N TYR A 124 26.41 -0.50 8.45
CA TYR A 124 26.00 0.55 7.52
C TYR A 124 24.86 1.39 8.11
N ARG A 125 25.06 2.71 8.15
CA ARG A 125 24.08 3.68 8.64
C ARG A 125 23.89 4.75 7.57
N ALA A 126 22.64 4.92 7.16
CA ALA A 126 22.20 6.01 6.30
C ALA A 126 20.81 6.46 6.78
N GLN A 127 20.46 7.70 6.49
CA GLN A 127 19.09 8.17 6.70
C GLN A 127 18.17 7.45 5.71
N PRO A 128 17.06 6.85 6.16
CA PRO A 128 16.06 6.29 5.25
C PRO A 128 15.55 7.37 4.31
N PHE A 129 15.34 7.01 3.04
CA PHE A 129 14.67 7.89 2.11
C PHE A 129 13.26 8.22 2.59
N ASP A 130 12.87 9.48 2.42
CA ASP A 130 11.52 9.95 2.73
C ASP A 130 10.97 10.75 1.55
N LEU A 131 10.00 10.18 0.85
CA LEU A 131 9.44 10.76 -0.36
C LEU A 131 8.74 12.11 -0.09
N PRO A 132 7.90 12.27 0.96
CA PRO A 132 7.38 13.57 1.35
C PRO A 132 8.45 14.64 1.54
N SER A 133 9.49 14.36 2.33
CA SER A 133 10.59 15.31 2.54
C SER A 133 11.32 15.66 1.24
N TRP A 134 11.51 14.67 0.35
CA TRP A 134 12.10 14.91 -0.96
C TRP A 134 11.23 15.80 -1.85
N VAL A 135 9.92 15.53 -1.94
CA VAL A 135 8.96 16.35 -2.71
C VAL A 135 8.97 17.79 -2.20
N ILE A 136 8.90 17.97 -0.87
CA ILE A 136 8.96 19.28 -0.22
C ILE A 136 10.25 20.02 -0.60
N THR A 137 11.39 19.35 -0.44
CA THR A 137 12.70 19.96 -0.71
C THR A 137 12.83 20.38 -2.17
N ASN A 138 12.38 19.54 -3.11
CA ASN A 138 12.42 19.86 -4.52
C ASN A 138 11.44 20.95 -4.92
N ALA A 139 10.23 20.96 -4.36
CA ALA A 139 9.28 22.05 -4.58
C ALA A 139 9.87 23.39 -4.11
N VAL A 140 10.43 23.43 -2.89
CA VAL A 140 11.11 24.62 -2.37
C VAL A 140 12.25 25.05 -3.29
N LYS A 141 13.07 24.10 -3.77
CA LYS A 141 14.20 24.39 -4.67
C LYS A 141 13.73 24.98 -5.99
N MET A 142 12.76 24.35 -6.66
CA MET A 142 12.21 24.84 -7.92
C MET A 142 11.62 26.23 -7.78
N ILE A 143 10.85 26.47 -6.72
CA ILE A 143 10.24 27.77 -6.50
C ILE A 143 11.31 28.82 -6.16
N THR A 144 12.28 28.48 -5.31
CA THR A 144 13.39 29.39 -5.01
C THR A 144 14.15 29.78 -6.28
N SER A 145 14.46 28.81 -7.16
CA SER A 145 15.11 29.08 -8.45
C SER A 145 14.28 30.03 -9.33
N SER A 146 12.98 29.81 -9.43
CA SER A 146 12.07 30.67 -10.19
C SER A 146 11.97 32.08 -9.59
N VAL A 147 11.88 32.21 -8.26
CA VAL A 147 11.80 33.50 -7.56
C VAL A 147 13.09 34.31 -7.69
N VAL A 148 14.26 33.65 -7.63
CA VAL A 148 15.57 34.27 -7.89
C VAL A 148 15.67 34.78 -9.33
N GLU A 149 15.19 33.99 -10.31
CA GLU A 149 15.14 34.38 -11.72
C GLU A 149 14.25 35.62 -11.93
N HIS A 150 13.15 35.74 -11.18
CA HIS A 150 12.19 36.84 -11.30
C HIS A 150 12.42 38.00 -10.32
N ARG A 151 13.54 38.01 -9.57
CA ARG A 151 13.94 39.07 -8.61
C ARG A 151 12.89 39.44 -7.56
N ALA A 152 12.01 38.53 -7.17
CA ALA A 152 11.08 38.75 -6.06
C ALA A 152 11.74 38.46 -4.70
N ASP A 153 11.18 38.95 -3.60
CA ASP A 153 11.77 38.82 -2.25
C ASP A 153 11.86 37.35 -1.81
N VAL A 154 13.03 36.76 -2.10
CA VAL A 154 13.33 35.33 -2.02
C VAL A 154 13.20 34.78 -0.59
N LYS A 155 13.53 35.59 0.42
CA LYS A 155 13.66 35.10 1.79
C LYS A 155 12.33 34.92 2.48
N ALA A 156 11.42 35.88 2.35
CA ALA A 156 10.09 35.79 2.94
C ALA A 156 9.29 34.66 2.28
N PHE A 157 9.28 34.63 0.95
CA PHE A 157 8.51 33.64 0.20
C PHE A 157 9.03 32.20 0.40
N ALA A 158 10.35 31.97 0.36
CA ALA A 158 10.90 30.63 0.61
C ALA A 158 10.64 30.16 2.05
N ALA A 159 10.62 31.08 3.02
CA ALA A 159 10.27 30.76 4.41
C ALA A 159 8.79 30.36 4.53
N ASP A 160 7.89 31.05 3.84
CA ASP A 160 6.45 30.73 3.83
C ASP A 160 6.19 29.37 3.17
N VAL A 161 6.81 29.10 2.01
CA VAL A 161 6.69 27.79 1.34
C VAL A 161 7.24 26.67 2.25
N LYS A 162 8.38 26.89 2.90
CA LYS A 162 8.93 25.92 3.85
C LYS A 162 7.98 25.67 5.02
N SER A 163 7.39 26.72 5.59
CA SER A 163 6.41 26.61 6.67
C SER A 163 5.17 25.83 6.26
N VAL A 164 4.63 26.11 5.07
CA VAL A 164 3.49 25.38 4.50
C VAL A 164 3.85 23.91 4.28
N ALA A 165 5.04 23.63 3.79
CA ALA A 165 5.51 22.28 3.56
C ALA A 165 5.73 21.49 4.86
N GLU A 166 6.30 22.11 5.89
CA GLU A 166 6.40 21.53 7.23
C GLU A 166 5.01 21.31 7.88
N GLY A 167 4.06 22.22 7.62
CA GLY A 167 2.65 22.06 7.99
C GLY A 167 2.01 20.85 7.32
N LEU A 168 2.24 20.69 6.01
CA LEU A 168 1.78 19.53 5.24
C LEU A 168 2.42 18.21 5.72
N GLY A 169 3.71 18.21 6.05
CA GLY A 169 4.39 17.04 6.63
C GLY A 169 3.77 16.61 7.96
N ARG A 170 3.44 17.57 8.84
CA ARG A 170 2.72 17.30 10.09
C ARG A 170 1.30 16.77 9.85
N LEU A 171 0.59 17.32 8.88
CA LEU A 171 -0.74 16.85 8.47
C LEU A 171 -0.69 15.43 7.89
N GLN A 172 0.31 15.10 7.08
CA GLN A 172 0.49 13.76 6.53
C GLN A 172 0.77 12.72 7.62
N LEU A 173 1.66 13.03 8.57
CA LEU A 173 1.89 12.17 9.74
C LEU A 173 0.59 11.92 10.51
N SER A 174 -0.17 12.98 10.78
CA SER A 174 -1.47 12.87 11.45
C SER A 174 -2.51 12.08 10.64
N THR A 175 -2.47 12.16 9.31
CA THR A 175 -3.40 11.43 8.44
C THR A 175 -3.01 9.96 8.34
N LEU A 176 -1.71 9.63 8.32
CA LEU A 176 -1.23 8.25 8.38
C LEU A 176 -1.54 7.60 9.73
N GLU A 177 -1.38 8.32 10.84
CA GLU A 177 -1.77 7.86 12.17
C GLU A 177 -3.28 7.61 12.24
N ARG A 178 -4.10 8.52 11.70
CA ARG A 178 -5.54 8.32 11.60
C ARG A 178 -5.93 7.16 10.68
N GLY A 179 -5.23 7.00 9.55
CA GLY A 179 -5.43 5.87 8.64
C GLY A 179 -5.17 4.54 9.34
N ARG A 180 -4.04 4.42 10.06
CA ARG A 180 -3.75 3.24 10.89
C ARG A 180 -4.81 3.00 11.96
N ALA A 181 -5.30 4.06 12.61
CA ALA A 181 -6.35 3.92 13.62
C ALA A 181 -7.68 3.44 13.01
N ILE A 182 -7.99 3.88 11.79
CA ILE A 182 -9.17 3.42 11.03
C ILE A 182 -8.99 1.95 10.60
N ASP A 183 -7.82 1.57 10.12
CA ASP A 183 -7.52 0.18 9.73
C ASP A 183 -7.66 -0.77 10.94
N VAL A 184 -7.11 -0.39 12.10
CA VAL A 184 -7.29 -1.13 13.37
C VAL A 184 -8.76 -1.21 13.75
N GLY A 185 -9.51 -0.11 13.66
CA GLY A 185 -10.95 -0.11 13.94
C GLY A 185 -11.76 -0.97 12.96
N HIS A 186 -11.31 -1.09 11.71
CA HIS A 186 -11.91 -1.99 10.72
C HIS A 186 -11.63 -3.47 11.07
N GLU A 187 -10.39 -3.81 11.43
CA GLU A 187 -10.03 -5.16 11.89
C GLU A 187 -10.86 -5.57 13.12
N ASP A 188 -10.96 -4.69 14.12
CA ASP A 188 -11.79 -4.90 15.31
C ASP A 188 -13.27 -5.12 14.93
N SER A 189 -13.77 -4.35 13.97
CA SER A 189 -15.16 -4.47 13.50
C SER A 189 -15.41 -5.77 12.73
N GLU A 190 -14.44 -6.23 11.93
CA GLU A 190 -14.50 -7.52 11.23
C GLU A 190 -14.47 -8.68 12.22
N GLU A 191 -13.62 -8.61 13.24
CA GLU A 191 -13.57 -9.63 14.31
C GLU A 191 -14.90 -9.71 15.05
N VAL A 192 -15.47 -8.56 15.45
CA VAL A 192 -16.79 -8.49 16.09
C VAL A 192 -17.88 -9.04 15.17
N PHE A 193 -17.85 -8.72 13.88
CA PHE A 193 -18.80 -9.25 12.92
C PHE A 193 -18.72 -10.79 12.82
N LEU A 194 -17.51 -11.35 12.70
CA LEU A 194 -17.29 -12.79 12.63
C LEU A 194 -17.76 -13.50 13.91
N LEU A 195 -17.45 -12.96 15.09
CA LEU A 195 -17.90 -13.50 16.37
C LEU A 195 -19.43 -13.51 16.46
N LEU A 196 -20.07 -12.41 16.07
CA LEU A 196 -21.52 -12.27 16.16
C LEU A 196 -22.24 -13.14 15.12
N HIS A 197 -21.64 -13.32 13.94
CA HIS A 197 -22.12 -14.26 12.93
C HIS A 197 -22.03 -15.70 13.43
N ASN A 198 -20.90 -16.13 13.97
CA ASN A 198 -20.72 -17.47 14.53
C ASN A 198 -21.71 -17.76 15.67
N ALA A 199 -21.88 -16.83 16.61
CA ALA A 199 -22.83 -16.99 17.71
C ALA A 199 -24.28 -17.14 17.21
N ARG A 200 -24.68 -16.39 16.17
CA ARG A 200 -26.00 -16.54 15.55
C ARG A 200 -26.16 -17.89 14.86
N GLN A 201 -25.12 -18.36 14.17
CA GLN A 201 -25.14 -19.65 13.49
C GLN A 201 -25.23 -20.81 14.50
N GLU A 202 -24.52 -20.73 15.62
CA GLU A 202 -24.61 -21.69 16.72
C GLU A 202 -26.01 -21.70 17.36
N ALA A 203 -26.58 -20.53 17.64
CA ALA A 203 -27.93 -20.41 18.17
C ALA A 203 -28.98 -21.00 17.22
N ALA A 204 -28.90 -20.69 15.92
CA ALA A 204 -29.78 -21.25 14.90
C ALA A 204 -29.64 -22.77 14.80
N THR A 205 -28.40 -23.27 14.88
CA THR A 205 -28.13 -24.71 14.89
C THR A 205 -28.75 -25.38 16.10
N SER A 206 -28.61 -24.81 17.29
CA SER A 206 -29.19 -25.34 18.52
C SER A 206 -30.72 -25.40 18.45
N VAL A 207 -31.37 -24.33 17.96
CA VAL A 207 -32.83 -24.29 17.81
C VAL A 207 -33.33 -25.30 16.78
N GLN A 208 -32.66 -25.41 15.63
CA GLN A 208 -33.02 -26.39 14.60
C GLN A 208 -32.89 -27.83 15.14
N ARG A 209 -31.81 -28.13 15.88
CA ARG A 209 -31.61 -29.46 16.49
C ARG A 209 -32.71 -29.81 17.48
N GLN A 210 -33.07 -28.88 18.36
CA GLN A 210 -34.17 -29.09 19.32
C GLN A 210 -35.50 -29.37 18.61
N HIS A 211 -35.78 -28.68 17.51
CA HIS A 211 -36.98 -28.90 16.70
C HIS A 211 -36.94 -30.25 15.97
N GLU A 212 -35.80 -30.60 15.35
CA GLU A 212 -35.61 -31.89 14.67
C GLU A 212 -35.78 -33.07 15.64
N ASP A 213 -35.19 -32.97 16.84
CA ASP A 213 -35.31 -33.98 17.89
C ASP A 213 -36.76 -34.11 18.39
N ALA A 214 -37.46 -32.99 18.57
CA ALA A 214 -38.87 -32.98 18.99
C ALA A 214 -39.82 -33.58 17.94
N GLU A 215 -39.50 -33.45 16.66
CA GLU A 215 -40.30 -33.99 15.55
C GLU A 215 -39.81 -35.35 15.04
N GLY A 216 -38.75 -35.92 15.63
CA GLY A 216 -38.17 -37.20 15.21
C GLY A 216 -37.55 -37.16 13.81
N ARG A 217 -37.11 -35.98 13.34
CA ARG A 217 -36.46 -35.81 12.04
C ARG A 217 -34.95 -36.00 12.17
N GLY A 218 -34.32 -36.45 11.08
CA GLY A 218 -32.86 -36.53 11.02
C GLY A 218 -32.20 -35.15 10.98
N HIS A 219 -30.99 -35.07 11.52
CA HIS A 219 -30.20 -33.85 11.64
C HIS A 219 -29.74 -33.29 10.28
N ALA A 220 -30.42 -32.26 9.77
CA ALA A 220 -30.05 -31.60 8.52
C ALA A 220 -29.00 -30.49 8.76
N ALA A 221 -28.35 -30.04 7.68
CA ALA A 221 -27.47 -28.87 7.74
C ALA A 221 -28.29 -27.59 7.93
N VAL A 222 -27.82 -26.70 8.81
CA VAL A 222 -28.48 -25.43 9.09
C VAL A 222 -28.08 -24.44 8.00
N PRO A 223 -29.04 -23.89 7.23
CA PRO A 223 -28.72 -22.91 6.20
C PRO A 223 -28.14 -21.65 6.85
N PHE A 224 -27.17 -21.02 6.18
CA PHE A 224 -26.57 -19.78 6.65
C PHE A 224 -27.63 -18.67 6.76
N LEU A 225 -27.71 -18.02 7.93
CA LEU A 225 -28.70 -16.98 8.22
C LEU A 225 -28.52 -15.68 7.40
N ALA A 226 -27.33 -15.50 6.83
CA ALA A 226 -27.02 -14.51 5.81
C ALA A 226 -25.85 -15.05 4.99
N GLU A 227 -25.81 -14.79 3.68
CA GLU A 227 -24.60 -14.99 2.89
C GLU A 227 -23.49 -14.16 3.55
N VAL A 228 -22.49 -14.84 4.12
CA VAL A 228 -21.22 -14.18 4.43
C VAL A 228 -20.74 -13.63 3.10
N PRO A 229 -20.45 -12.32 2.98
CA PRO A 229 -19.86 -11.80 1.77
C PRO A 229 -18.63 -12.65 1.49
N GLU A 230 -18.66 -13.45 0.42
CA GLU A 230 -17.47 -14.12 -0.06
C GLU A 230 -16.55 -13.00 -0.52
N TYR A 231 -15.66 -12.57 0.37
CA TYR A 231 -14.48 -11.84 -0.04
C TYR A 231 -13.66 -12.85 -0.83
N SER A 232 -13.92 -12.90 -2.13
CA SER A 232 -13.06 -13.57 -3.09
C SER A 232 -11.64 -13.09 -2.79
N ARG A 233 -10.80 -13.98 -2.27
CA ARG A 233 -9.37 -13.78 -2.23
C ARG A 233 -8.88 -13.81 -3.68
N SER A 234 -9.13 -12.72 -4.41
CA SER A 234 -8.50 -12.40 -5.68
C SER A 234 -7.14 -11.79 -5.39
#